data_AF-A0A9P1AJ55-F1
#
_entry.id   AF-A0A9P1AJ55-F1
#
_cell.length_a   1.000
_cell.length_b   1.000
_cell.length_c   1.000
_cell.angle_alpha   90.00
_cell.angle_beta   90.00
_cell.angle_gamma   90.00
#
_symmetry.space_group_name_H-M   'P 1'
#
loop_
_entity.id
_entity.type
_entity.pdbx_description
1 polymer ?
#
loop_
_entity_poly.entity_id
_entity_poly.type
_entity_poly.pdbx_seq_one_letter_code
_entity_poly.pdbx_strand_id
1 'polypeptide(L)'
;MIDQIQWLIENWELVGNSLLYKFKDQKFLLTALKGLRNGLVYGVRIRAPHALVMVFLFGEGTIFQKLLTIFRLTKTHALNLAKFVFSYKFLQGGLAELGGKKKEWHSFAAAFVMGYYVFGENNAVNMQINLYLLSRVVVGLTKLAANEEIIPQPNFPVFPWFGAAVWGIVLWLFEFHPTVLQGSLRKSMTYLYHDSNFWTDIKTFLLRNK
;
A
#
# COMPACT_ATOMS: atom_id res chain seq x y z
N MET A 1 -2.89 27.28 33.22
CA MET A 1 -2.52 26.40 32.08
C MET A 1 -3.14 25.01 32.22
N ILE A 2 -3.08 24.39 33.40
CA ILE A 2 -3.72 23.09 33.67
C ILE A 2 -5.25 23.16 33.54
N ASP A 3 -5.89 24.18 34.10
CA ASP A 3 -7.36 24.33 34.05
C ASP A 3 -7.90 24.53 32.62
N GLN A 4 -7.14 25.22 31.77
CA GLN A 4 -7.50 25.40 30.34
C GLN A 4 -7.39 24.09 29.56
N ILE A 5 -6.38 23.27 29.86
CA ILE A 5 -6.21 21.96 29.23
C ILE A 5 -7.32 21.01 29.70
N GLN A 6 -7.64 21.02 30.99
CA GLN A 6 -8.71 20.20 31.55
C GLN A 6 -10.08 20.58 30.96
N TRP A 7 -10.38 21.88 30.87
CA TRP A 7 -11.61 22.35 30.21
C TRP A 7 -11.69 21.92 28.74
N LEU A 8 -10.57 22.01 28.00
CA LEU A 8 -10.51 21.56 26.60
C LEU A 8 -10.75 20.06 26.46
N ILE A 9 -10.26 19.25 27.40
CA ILE A 9 -10.49 17.80 27.42
C ILE A 9 -11.96 17.49 27.73
N GLU A 10 -12.56 18.17 28.71
CA GLU A 10 -13.96 17.95 29.08
C GLU A 10 -14.94 18.42 27.99
N ASN A 11 -14.57 19.44 27.21
CA ASN A 11 -15.43 20.06 26.18
C ASN A 11 -14.97 19.79 24.74
N TRP A 12 -14.13 18.78 24.53
CA TRP A 12 -13.47 18.55 23.23
C TRP A 12 -14.47 18.34 22.07
N GLU A 13 -15.62 17.73 22.32
CA GLU A 13 -16.67 17.53 21.30
C GLU A 13 -17.31 18.85 20.89
N LEU A 14 -17.62 19.73 21.86
CA LEU A 14 -18.21 21.04 21.59
C LEU A 14 -17.23 21.93 20.82
N VAL A 15 -15.96 21.94 21.21
CA VAL A 15 -14.89 22.67 20.51
C VAL A 15 -14.70 22.11 19.10
N GLY A 16 -14.65 20.79 18.95
CA GLY A 16 -14.51 20.11 17.67
C GLY A 16 -15.68 20.41 16.72
N ASN A 17 -16.91 20.28 17.21
CA ASN A 17 -18.11 20.57 16.42
C ASN A 17 -18.20 22.04 16.02
N SER A 18 -17.81 22.95 16.92
CA SER A 18 -17.74 24.39 16.63
C SER A 18 -16.69 24.70 15.55
N LEU A 19 -15.53 24.07 15.58
CA LEU A 19 -14.51 24.20 14.53
C LEU A 19 -15.00 23.63 13.19
N LEU A 20 -15.64 22.46 13.18
CA LEU A 20 -16.23 21.88 11.97
C LEU A 20 -17.31 22.77 11.37
N TYR A 21 -18.14 23.39 12.21
CA TYR A 21 -19.15 24.36 11.77
C TYR A 21 -18.49 25.63 11.21
N LYS A 22 -17.50 26.18 11.92
CA LYS A 22 -16.78 27.41 11.51
C LYS A 22 -16.04 27.27 10.18
N PHE A 23 -15.47 26.09 9.90
CA PHE A 23 -14.73 25.80 8.66
C PHE A 23 -15.56 25.04 7.62
N LYS A 24 -16.90 25.01 7.76
CA LYS A 24 -17.80 24.27 6.86
C LYS A 24 -17.65 24.69 5.39
N ASP A 25 -17.40 25.97 5.15
CA ASP A 25 -17.21 26.52 3.80
C ASP A 25 -15.87 26.08 3.20
N GLN A 26 -14.87 25.79 4.04
CA GLN A 26 -13.57 25.23 3.62
C GLN A 26 -13.63 23.70 3.52
N LYS A 27 -14.63 23.18 2.80
CA LYS A 27 -14.92 21.75 2.68
C LYS A 27 -13.71 20.93 2.23
N PHE A 28 -12.89 21.46 1.32
CA PHE A 28 -11.73 20.73 0.83
C PHE A 28 -10.65 20.52 1.90
N LEU A 29 -10.42 21.50 2.79
CA LEU A 29 -9.48 21.40 3.90
C LEU A 29 -9.94 20.37 4.93
N LEU A 30 -11.21 20.43 5.33
CA LEU A 30 -11.79 19.43 6.23
C LEU A 30 -11.72 18.02 5.64
N THR A 31 -11.97 17.89 4.33
CA THR A 31 -11.86 16.59 3.63
C THR A 31 -10.42 16.10 3.58
N ALA A 32 -9.44 16.99 3.36
CA ALA A 32 -8.02 16.64 3.37
C ALA A 32 -7.59 16.16 4.77
N LEU A 33 -7.96 16.88 5.83
CA LEU A 33 -7.68 16.50 7.22
C LEU A 33 -8.34 15.18 7.61
N LYS A 34 -9.61 14.96 7.23
CA LYS A 34 -10.27 13.66 7.43
C LYS A 34 -9.56 12.55 6.64
N GLY A 35 -9.09 12.88 5.44
CA GLY A 35 -8.27 12.03 4.59
C GLY A 35 -6.96 11.59 5.24
N LEU A 36 -6.23 12.54 5.86
CA LEU A 36 -5.01 12.27 6.63
C LEU A 36 -5.28 11.21 7.71
N ARG A 37 -6.30 11.42 8.54
CA ARG A 37 -6.71 10.47 9.59
C ARG A 37 -7.06 9.11 9.01
N ASN A 38 -7.82 9.07 7.92
CA ASN A 38 -8.23 7.81 7.30
C ASN A 38 -7.02 7.05 6.74
N GLY A 39 -6.06 7.75 6.11
CA GLY A 39 -4.82 7.17 5.65
C GLY A 39 -3.97 6.58 6.78
N LEU A 40 -3.85 7.30 7.90
CA LEU A 40 -3.16 6.80 9.11
C LEU A 40 -3.82 5.52 9.63
N VAL A 41 -5.14 5.57 9.88
CA VAL A 41 -5.87 4.44 10.49
C VAL A 41 -5.86 3.22 9.58
N TYR A 42 -6.14 3.41 8.29
CA TYR A 42 -6.14 2.30 7.34
C TYR A 42 -4.74 1.70 7.18
N GLY A 43 -3.72 2.55 7.03
CA GLY A 43 -2.34 2.11 6.89
C GLY A 43 -1.85 1.30 8.09
N VAL A 44 -2.17 1.74 9.32
CA VAL A 44 -1.85 0.97 10.54
C VAL A 44 -2.60 -0.36 10.57
N ARG A 45 -3.92 -0.35 10.31
CA ARG A 45 -4.77 -1.56 10.39
C ARG A 45 -4.33 -2.67 9.45
N ILE A 46 -3.81 -2.34 8.27
CA ILE A 46 -3.35 -3.33 7.30
C ILE A 46 -1.88 -3.68 7.52
N ARG A 47 -1.01 -2.68 7.71
CA ARG A 47 0.43 -2.92 7.74
C ARG A 47 0.91 -3.55 9.03
N ALA A 48 0.35 -3.16 10.17
CA ALA A 48 0.82 -3.66 11.46
C ALA A 48 0.65 -5.18 11.59
N PRO A 49 -0.52 -5.78 11.29
CA PRO A 49 -0.68 -7.24 11.36
C PRO A 49 0.22 -7.97 10.35
N HIS A 50 0.31 -7.45 9.11
CA HIS A 50 1.17 -8.05 8.09
C HIS A 50 2.65 -8.03 8.50
N ALA A 51 3.16 -6.88 8.95
CA ALA A 51 4.55 -6.75 9.38
C ALA A 51 4.82 -7.60 10.63
N LEU A 52 3.87 -7.68 11.56
CA LEU A 52 3.96 -8.55 12.73
C LEU A 52 4.20 -10.00 12.30
N VAL A 53 3.31 -10.56 11.50
CA VAL A 53 3.40 -11.96 11.06
C VAL A 53 4.69 -12.20 10.28
N MET A 54 4.99 -11.36 9.29
CA MET A 54 6.15 -11.57 8.43
C MET A 54 7.49 -11.45 9.17
N VAL A 55 7.64 -10.47 10.06
CA VAL A 55 8.90 -10.25 10.80
C VAL A 55 9.08 -11.27 11.92
N PHE A 56 8.00 -11.71 12.59
CA PHE A 56 8.13 -12.75 13.60
C PHE A 56 8.48 -14.10 12.99
N LEU A 57 7.81 -14.50 11.89
CA LEU A 57 8.02 -15.80 11.24
C LEU A 57 9.30 -15.86 10.41
N PHE A 58 9.61 -14.82 9.65
CA PHE A 58 10.69 -14.85 8.64
C PHE A 58 11.77 -13.78 8.86
N GLY A 59 11.61 -12.93 9.89
CA GLY A 59 12.62 -11.94 10.24
C GLY A 59 13.70 -12.51 11.16
N GLU A 60 14.91 -11.98 11.00
CA GLU A 60 16.07 -12.29 11.84
C GLU A 60 16.24 -11.22 12.94
N GLY A 61 17.03 -11.54 13.98
CA GLY A 61 17.36 -10.62 15.07
C GLY A 61 16.51 -10.81 16.34
N THR A 62 16.81 -9.97 17.35
CA THR A 62 16.19 -10.04 18.68
C THR A 62 14.73 -9.58 18.65
N ILE A 63 13.95 -9.94 19.67
CA ILE A 63 12.54 -9.51 19.81
C ILE A 63 12.42 -7.98 19.72
N PHE A 64 13.35 -7.25 20.34
CA PHE A 64 13.36 -5.78 20.29
C PHE A 64 13.61 -5.26 18.87
N GLN A 65 14.58 -5.82 18.15
CA GLN A 65 14.86 -5.46 16.75
C GLN A 65 13.65 -5.76 15.84
N LYS A 66 12.97 -6.88 16.07
CA LYS A 66 11.74 -7.25 15.36
C LYS A 66 10.61 -6.24 15.61
N LEU A 67 10.35 -5.89 16.87
CA LEU A 67 9.34 -4.89 17.24
C LEU A 67 9.64 -3.52 16.63
N LEU A 68 10.90 -3.08 16.68
CA LEU A 68 11.32 -1.81 16.07
C LEU A 68 11.12 -1.83 14.54
N THR A 69 11.41 -2.96 13.90
CA THR A 69 11.20 -3.16 12.46
C THR A 69 9.71 -3.08 12.12
N ILE A 70 8.85 -3.76 12.87
CA ILE A 70 7.39 -3.72 12.69
C ILE A 70 6.86 -2.30 12.83
N PHE A 71 7.29 -1.59 13.88
CA PHE A 71 6.90 -0.20 14.09
C PHE A 71 7.36 0.70 12.94
N ARG A 72 8.62 0.59 12.50
CA ARG A 72 9.16 1.37 11.38
C ARG A 72 8.37 1.11 10.08
N LEU A 73 8.17 -0.16 9.71
CA LEU A 73 7.43 -0.54 8.50
C LEU A 73 5.98 -0.02 8.54
N THR A 74 5.33 -0.13 9.70
CA THR A 74 3.96 0.36 9.91
C THR A 74 3.89 1.87 9.81
N LYS A 75 4.80 2.58 10.50
CA LYS A 75 4.88 4.04 10.50
C LYS A 75 5.12 4.58 9.09
N THR A 76 6.10 4.03 8.36
CA THR A 76 6.38 4.44 6.97
C THR A 76 5.15 4.26 6.08
N HIS A 77 4.50 3.10 6.12
CA HIS A 77 3.32 2.84 5.30
C HIS A 77 2.14 3.78 5.65
N ALA A 78 1.82 3.90 6.95
CA ALA A 78 0.71 4.71 7.42
C ALA A 78 0.94 6.21 7.14
N LEU A 79 2.16 6.71 7.36
CA LEU A 79 2.49 8.10 7.07
C LEU A 79 2.48 8.39 5.57
N ASN A 80 3.00 7.49 4.73
CA ASN A 80 2.96 7.70 3.28
C ASN A 80 1.51 7.74 2.79
N LEU A 81 0.65 6.81 3.24
CA LEU A 81 -0.76 6.83 2.86
C LEU A 81 -1.48 8.08 3.35
N ALA A 82 -1.22 8.50 4.59
CA ALA A 82 -1.79 9.72 5.16
C ALA A 82 -1.36 10.97 4.38
N LYS A 83 -0.04 11.12 4.14
CA LYS A 83 0.53 12.22 3.36
C LYS A 83 -0.07 12.28 1.96
N PHE A 84 -0.15 11.13 1.28
CA PHE A 84 -0.74 11.06 -0.05
C PHE A 84 -2.20 11.51 -0.05
N VAL A 85 -3.06 10.92 0.78
CA VAL A 85 -4.49 11.25 0.79
C VAL A 85 -4.74 12.70 1.17
N PHE A 86 -3.99 13.23 2.15
CA PHE A 86 -4.07 14.64 2.54
C PHE A 86 -3.68 15.57 1.39
N SER A 87 -2.47 15.40 0.85
CA SER A 87 -1.93 16.28 -0.18
C SER A 87 -2.70 16.18 -1.50
N TYR A 88 -3.12 14.98 -1.91
CA TYR A 88 -3.99 14.77 -3.06
C TYR A 88 -5.30 15.53 -2.91
N LYS A 89 -6.01 15.37 -1.78
CA LYS A 89 -7.30 16.04 -1.56
C LYS A 89 -7.15 17.55 -1.45
N PHE A 90 -6.07 18.00 -0.82
CA PHE A 90 -5.75 19.42 -0.73
C PHE A 90 -5.52 20.02 -2.12
N LEU A 91 -4.65 19.42 -2.93
CA LEU A 91 -4.33 19.89 -4.28
C LEU A 91 -5.52 19.78 -5.23
N GLN A 92 -6.24 18.65 -5.22
CA GLN A 92 -7.44 18.44 -6.05
C GLN A 92 -8.57 19.40 -5.68
N GLY A 93 -8.71 19.73 -4.39
CA GLY A 93 -9.64 20.73 -3.87
C GLY A 93 -9.27 22.14 -4.33
N GLY A 94 -8.00 22.53 -4.15
CA GLY A 94 -7.49 23.82 -4.61
C GLY A 94 -7.65 24.02 -6.12
N LEU A 95 -7.34 23.00 -6.92
CA LEU A 95 -7.56 23.04 -8.38
C LEU A 95 -9.04 23.18 -8.75
N ALA A 96 -9.95 22.54 -8.00
CA ALA A 96 -11.39 22.65 -8.24
C ALA A 96 -11.92 24.05 -7.88
N GLU A 97 -11.40 24.66 -6.81
CA GLU A 97 -11.77 26.01 -6.37
C GLU A 97 -11.30 27.06 -7.40
N LEU A 98 -10.05 26.95 -7.86
CA LEU A 98 -9.49 27.84 -8.88
C LEU A 98 -10.18 27.68 -10.24
N GLY A 99 -10.56 26.46 -10.59
CA GLY A 99 -11.22 26.14 -11.86
C GLY A 99 -12.75 26.29 -11.84
N GLY A 100 -13.35 26.69 -10.71
CA GLY A 100 -14.80 26.83 -10.50
C GLY A 100 -15.62 25.53 -10.54
N LYS A 101 -15.07 24.43 -11.08
CA LYS A 101 -15.70 23.09 -11.12
C LYS A 101 -14.65 21.99 -11.01
N LYS A 102 -15.04 20.86 -10.42
CA LYS A 102 -14.22 19.65 -10.40
C LYS A 102 -14.18 19.02 -11.80
N LYS A 103 -12.98 18.90 -12.38
CA LYS A 103 -12.71 18.19 -13.65
C LYS A 103 -11.96 16.89 -13.38
N GLU A 104 -12.07 15.92 -14.30
CA GLU A 104 -11.40 14.62 -14.16
C GLU A 104 -9.88 14.76 -14.09
N TRP A 105 -9.31 15.60 -14.96
CA TRP A 105 -7.86 15.83 -14.98
C TRP A 105 -7.32 16.45 -13.69
N HIS A 106 -8.13 17.17 -12.90
CA HIS A 106 -7.71 17.66 -11.57
C HIS A 106 -7.33 16.49 -10.66
N SER A 107 -8.10 15.39 -10.74
CA SER A 107 -7.87 14.21 -9.92
C SER A 107 -6.60 13.47 -10.39
N PHE A 108 -6.44 13.32 -11.71
CA PHE A 108 -5.27 12.69 -12.29
C PHE A 108 -3.99 13.50 -11.99
N ALA A 109 -3.97 14.79 -12.32
CA ALA A 109 -2.80 15.65 -12.12
C ALA A 109 -2.39 15.73 -10.64
N ALA A 110 -3.35 15.91 -9.74
CA ALA A 110 -3.06 15.94 -8.30
C ALA A 110 -2.50 14.60 -7.80
N ALA A 111 -3.10 13.47 -8.21
CA ALA A 111 -2.63 12.15 -7.82
C ALA A 111 -1.26 11.82 -8.43
N PHE A 112 -0.99 12.24 -9.67
CA PHE A 112 0.28 12.05 -10.36
C PHE A 112 1.42 12.79 -9.64
N VAL A 113 1.23 14.09 -9.41
CA VAL A 113 2.22 14.93 -8.71
C VAL A 113 2.47 14.40 -7.30
N MET A 114 1.41 14.14 -6.53
CA MET A 114 1.59 13.66 -5.15
C MET A 114 2.09 12.21 -5.08
N GLY A 115 1.77 11.39 -6.07
CA GLY A 115 2.29 10.02 -6.19
C GLY A 115 3.80 10.02 -6.33
N TYR A 116 4.35 10.91 -7.17
CA TYR A 116 5.79 11.09 -7.32
C TYR A 116 6.46 11.45 -5.99
N TYR A 117 5.97 12.48 -5.30
CA TYR A 117 6.62 12.94 -4.07
C TYR A 117 6.44 12.01 -2.87
N VAL A 118 5.33 11.26 -2.79
CA VAL A 118 5.03 10.42 -1.62
C VAL A 118 5.49 8.97 -1.81
N PHE A 119 5.38 8.42 -3.02
CA PHE A 119 5.69 7.03 -3.33
C PHE A 119 6.88 6.85 -4.28
N GLY A 120 7.60 7.94 -4.62
CA GLY A 120 8.76 7.89 -5.51
C GLY A 120 10.04 7.34 -4.89
N GLU A 121 10.19 7.35 -3.56
CA GLU A 121 11.34 6.75 -2.91
C GLU A 121 11.34 5.22 -3.08
N ASN A 122 12.45 4.66 -3.56
CA ASN A 122 12.62 3.22 -3.71
C ASN A 122 12.96 2.57 -2.36
N ASN A 123 11.92 2.17 -1.63
CA ASN A 123 12.03 1.35 -0.43
C ASN A 123 11.04 0.18 -0.49
N ALA A 124 11.25 -0.85 0.34
CA ALA A 124 10.44 -2.06 0.31
C ALA A 124 8.93 -1.81 0.50
N VAL A 125 8.54 -0.78 1.26
CA VAL A 125 7.13 -0.42 1.48
C VAL A 125 6.54 0.20 0.21
N ASN A 126 7.20 1.21 -0.35
CA ASN A 126 6.75 1.90 -1.57
C ASN A 126 6.74 0.97 -2.78
N MET A 127 7.78 0.14 -2.94
CA MET A 127 7.83 -0.88 -3.98
C MET A 127 6.62 -1.82 -3.90
N GLN A 128 6.29 -2.31 -2.70
CA GLN A 128 5.14 -3.18 -2.51
C GLN A 128 3.82 -2.47 -2.85
N ILE A 129 3.64 -1.22 -2.44
CA ILE A 129 2.44 -0.43 -2.76
C ILE A 129 2.34 -0.21 -4.28
N ASN A 130 3.43 0.23 -4.92
CA ASN A 130 3.45 0.59 -6.33
C ASN A 130 3.22 -0.63 -7.22
N LEU A 131 3.86 -1.77 -6.94
CA LEU A 131 3.63 -3.01 -7.70
C LEU A 131 2.21 -3.55 -7.50
N TYR A 132 1.69 -3.48 -6.27
CA TYR A 132 0.32 -3.86 -5.98
C TYR A 132 -0.69 -2.97 -6.71
N LEU A 133 -0.47 -1.66 -6.74
CA LEU A 133 -1.35 -0.74 -7.46
C LEU A 133 -1.21 -0.92 -8.98
N LEU A 134 0.01 -1.06 -9.50
CA LEU A 134 0.31 -1.28 -10.92
C LEU A 134 -0.47 -2.46 -11.48
N SER A 135 -0.37 -3.64 -10.83
CA SER A 135 -1.10 -4.83 -11.27
C SER A 135 -2.62 -4.60 -11.38
N ARG A 136 -3.21 -3.87 -10.42
CA ARG A 136 -4.64 -3.56 -10.44
C ARG A 136 -5.03 -2.49 -11.44
N VAL A 137 -4.17 -1.50 -11.65
CA VAL A 137 -4.35 -0.47 -12.67
C VAL A 137 -4.32 -1.12 -14.06
N VAL A 138 -3.35 -1.99 -14.33
CA VAL A 138 -3.27 -2.70 -15.62
C VAL A 138 -4.51 -3.56 -15.85
N VAL A 139 -4.96 -4.33 -14.85
CA VAL A 139 -6.20 -5.11 -14.96
C VAL A 139 -7.42 -4.20 -15.16
N GLY A 140 -7.49 -3.08 -14.43
CA GLY A 140 -8.58 -2.11 -14.56
C GLY A 140 -8.63 -1.45 -15.94
N LEU A 141 -7.47 -1.04 -16.48
CA LEU A 141 -7.35 -0.47 -17.83
C LEU A 141 -7.72 -1.50 -18.90
N THR A 142 -7.30 -2.76 -18.73
CA THR A 142 -7.66 -3.84 -19.65
C THR A 142 -9.17 -4.07 -19.66
N LYS A 143 -9.80 -4.10 -18.49
CA LYS A 143 -11.27 -4.22 -18.37
C LYS A 143 -11.99 -3.01 -18.95
N LEU A 144 -11.49 -1.81 -18.72
CA LEU A 144 -12.06 -0.59 -19.29
C LEU A 144 -11.99 -0.63 -20.82
N ALA A 145 -10.83 -0.97 -21.39
CA ALA A 145 -10.66 -1.10 -22.83
C ALA A 145 -11.61 -2.14 -23.44
N ALA A 146 -11.85 -3.27 -22.74
CA ALA A 146 -12.78 -4.28 -23.21
C ALA A 146 -14.24 -3.82 -23.12
N ASN A 147 -14.59 -3.06 -22.08
CA ASN A 147 -15.94 -2.54 -21.88
C ASN A 147 -16.29 -1.41 -22.87
N GLU A 148 -15.31 -0.58 -23.22
CA GLU A 148 -15.43 0.49 -24.23
C GLU A 148 -15.23 -0.03 -25.67
N GLU A 149 -15.25 -1.35 -25.86
CA GLU A 149 -15.13 -2.01 -27.18
C GLU A 149 -13.83 -1.68 -27.95
N ILE A 150 -12.80 -1.15 -27.27
CA ILE A 150 -11.48 -0.88 -27.86
C ILE A 150 -10.75 -2.20 -28.15
N ILE A 151 -10.93 -3.20 -27.28
CA ILE A 151 -10.43 -4.56 -27.47
C ILE A 151 -11.61 -5.54 -27.43
N PRO A 152 -11.56 -6.64 -28.21
CA PRO A 152 -12.62 -7.62 -28.19
C PRO A 152 -12.73 -8.29 -26.82
N GLN A 153 -13.97 -8.49 -26.36
CA GLN A 153 -14.23 -9.28 -25.16
C GLN A 153 -13.83 -10.74 -25.42
N PRO A 154 -12.92 -11.31 -24.62
CA PRO A 154 -12.43 -12.66 -24.85
C PRO A 154 -13.54 -13.69 -24.58
N ASN A 155 -13.76 -14.60 -25.54
CA ASN A 155 -14.73 -15.70 -25.42
C ASN A 155 -14.12 -16.98 -24.80
N PHE A 156 -13.07 -16.83 -23.98
CA PHE A 156 -12.34 -17.95 -23.38
C PHE A 156 -11.97 -17.60 -21.93
N PRO A 157 -11.66 -18.59 -21.07
CA PRO A 157 -11.35 -18.32 -19.69
C PRO A 157 -9.98 -17.64 -19.56
N VAL A 158 -9.97 -16.30 -19.42
CA VAL A 158 -8.75 -15.48 -19.38
C VAL A 158 -7.89 -15.79 -18.14
N PHE A 159 -8.51 -16.01 -16.99
CA PHE A 159 -7.79 -16.13 -15.72
C PHE A 159 -6.87 -17.36 -15.64
N PRO A 160 -7.28 -18.57 -16.09
CA PRO A 160 -6.36 -19.71 -16.21
C PRO A 160 -5.12 -19.42 -17.07
N TRP A 161 -5.29 -18.80 -18.25
CA TRP A 161 -4.17 -18.46 -19.12
C TRP A 161 -3.25 -17.41 -18.51
N PHE A 162 -3.84 -16.40 -17.86
CA PHE A 162 -3.08 -15.42 -17.09
C PHE A 162 -2.24 -16.09 -15.99
N GLY A 163 -2.85 -16.99 -15.20
CA GLY A 163 -2.14 -17.75 -14.18
C GLY A 163 -1.00 -18.59 -14.75
N ALA A 164 -1.26 -19.33 -15.83
CA ALA A 164 -0.26 -20.15 -16.52
C ALA A 164 0.94 -19.31 -17.00
N ALA A 165 0.67 -18.15 -17.63
CA ALA A 165 1.72 -17.26 -18.09
C ALA A 165 2.54 -16.68 -16.92
N VAL A 166 1.88 -16.16 -15.88
CA VAL A 166 2.56 -15.60 -14.70
C VAL A 166 3.46 -16.64 -14.02
N TRP A 167 2.94 -17.84 -13.79
CA TRP A 167 3.69 -18.91 -13.13
C TRP A 167 4.82 -19.47 -13.99
N GLY A 168 4.59 -19.64 -15.29
CA GLY A 168 5.64 -20.09 -16.21
C GLY A 168 6.80 -19.09 -16.29
N ILE A 169 6.49 -17.80 -16.39
CA ILE A 169 7.50 -16.75 -16.48
C ILE A 169 8.26 -16.60 -15.16
N VAL A 170 7.58 -16.59 -14.00
CA VAL A 170 8.27 -16.36 -12.72
C VAL A 170 9.22 -17.51 -12.37
N LEU A 171 8.84 -18.77 -12.67
CA LEU A 171 9.73 -19.91 -12.44
C LEU A 171 10.90 -19.90 -13.41
N TRP A 172 10.68 -19.59 -14.70
CA TRP A 172 11.77 -19.43 -15.65
C TRP A 172 12.77 -18.34 -15.21
N LEU A 173 12.28 -17.19 -14.75
CA LEU A 173 13.12 -16.12 -14.20
C LEU A 173 13.86 -16.57 -12.94
N PHE A 174 13.24 -17.35 -12.08
CA PHE A 174 13.86 -17.85 -10.85
C PHE A 174 15.01 -18.83 -11.13
N GLU A 175 14.83 -19.75 -12.08
CA GLU A 175 15.83 -20.76 -12.42
C GLU A 175 17.02 -20.16 -13.19
N PHE A 176 16.75 -19.33 -14.21
CA PHE A 176 17.79 -18.88 -15.15
C PHE A 176 18.28 -17.44 -14.91
N HIS A 177 17.48 -16.59 -14.26
CA HIS A 177 17.78 -15.18 -14.05
C HIS A 177 17.47 -14.69 -12.61
N PRO A 178 17.84 -15.41 -11.54
CA PRO A 178 17.35 -15.13 -10.18
C PRO A 178 17.71 -13.74 -9.63
N THR A 179 18.71 -13.06 -10.20
CA THR A 179 19.15 -11.73 -9.77
C THR A 179 18.16 -10.61 -10.13
N VAL A 180 17.28 -10.83 -11.11
CA VAL A 180 16.28 -9.81 -11.52
C VAL A 180 15.02 -9.84 -10.66
N LEU A 181 14.79 -10.94 -9.93
CA LEU A 181 13.65 -11.08 -9.03
C LEU A 181 13.88 -10.30 -7.74
N GLN A 182 12.79 -9.77 -7.18
CA GLN A 182 12.82 -9.12 -5.87
C GLN A 182 13.37 -10.09 -4.82
N GLY A 183 14.30 -9.62 -3.99
CA GLY A 183 14.99 -10.48 -3.02
C GLY A 183 14.06 -11.25 -2.07
N SER A 184 12.91 -10.68 -1.69
CA SER A 184 11.91 -11.39 -0.88
C SER A 184 11.26 -12.56 -1.62
N LEU A 185 10.91 -12.37 -2.90
CA LEU A 185 10.34 -13.42 -3.74
C LEU A 185 11.37 -14.53 -3.97
N ARG A 186 12.62 -14.16 -4.28
CA ARG A 186 13.71 -15.13 -4.43
C ARG A 186 13.92 -15.97 -3.18
N LYS A 187 13.95 -15.36 -1.98
CA LYS A 187 14.08 -16.10 -0.71
C LYS A 187 12.93 -17.10 -0.51
N SER A 188 11.69 -16.68 -0.76
CA SER A 188 10.53 -17.58 -0.68
C SER A 188 10.63 -18.73 -1.67
N MET A 189 11.04 -18.46 -2.91
CA MET A 189 11.20 -19.49 -3.93
C MET A 189 12.36 -20.44 -3.64
N THR A 190 13.50 -19.95 -3.13
CA THR A 190 14.60 -20.81 -2.66
C THR A 190 14.13 -21.79 -1.58
N TYR A 191 13.41 -21.28 -0.58
CA TYR A 191 12.85 -22.12 0.49
C TYR A 191 11.90 -23.20 -0.05
N LEU A 192 11.05 -22.85 -1.02
CA LEU A 192 10.06 -23.77 -1.57
C LEU A 192 10.63 -24.79 -2.56
N TYR A 193 11.55 -24.37 -3.44
CA TYR A 193 11.97 -25.15 -4.62
C TYR A 193 13.41 -25.65 -4.56
N HIS A 194 14.35 -24.87 -4.02
CA HIS A 194 15.75 -25.30 -3.96
C HIS A 194 16.07 -26.06 -2.69
N ASP A 195 15.55 -25.62 -1.55
CA ASP A 195 15.84 -26.27 -0.27
C ASP A 195 15.12 -27.61 -0.14
N SER A 196 13.97 -27.77 -0.79
CA SER A 196 13.25 -29.04 -0.89
C SER A 196 14.01 -30.15 -1.62
N ASN A 197 15.10 -29.82 -2.34
CA ASN A 197 15.96 -30.81 -3.01
C ASN A 197 16.97 -31.50 -2.07
N PHE A 198 17.01 -31.16 -0.77
CA PHE A 198 18.01 -31.68 0.14
C PHE A 198 17.39 -32.19 1.45
N TRP A 199 17.76 -33.39 1.87
CA TRP A 199 17.38 -33.97 3.16
C TRP A 199 18.49 -34.91 3.66
N THR A 200 18.66 -35.02 4.99
CA THR A 200 19.63 -35.93 5.63
C THR A 200 18.96 -36.97 6.53
N ASP A 201 17.82 -36.63 7.13
CA ASP A 201 17.03 -37.50 8.02
C ASP A 201 15.52 -37.19 7.96
N ILE A 202 14.70 -38.01 8.63
CA ILE A 202 13.23 -37.83 8.66
C ILE A 202 12.80 -36.48 9.28
N LYS A 203 13.63 -35.91 10.16
CA LYS A 203 13.35 -34.60 10.77
C LYS A 203 13.57 -33.49 9.75
N THR A 204 14.62 -33.57 8.92
CA THR A 204 14.85 -32.64 7.79
C THR A 204 13.85 -32.83 6.65
N PHE A 205 13.21 -34.01 6.56
CA PHE A 205 12.18 -34.26 5.56
C PHE A 205 10.80 -33.74 5.98
N LEU A 206 10.42 -33.87 7.26
CA LEU A 206 9.05 -33.56 7.73
C LEU A 206 8.93 -32.35 8.68
N LEU A 207 9.95 -32.06 9.49
CA LEU A 207 9.80 -31.17 10.66
C LEU A 207 10.59 -29.86 10.56
N ARG A 208 11.73 -29.86 9.90
CA ARG A 208 12.59 -28.67 9.74
C ARG A 208 13.20 -28.65 8.34
N ASN A 209 13.43 -27.45 7.83
CA ASN A 209 14.24 -27.28 6.63
C ASN A 209 15.74 -27.56 6.95
N LYS A 210 16.60 -27.57 5.92
CA LYS A 210 18.06 -27.76 5.97
C LYS A 210 18.72 -27.31 7.28
#